data_AF-A0A126QTP0-F1
#
_entry.id   AF-A0A126QTP0-F1
#
_cell.length_a   1.000
_cell.length_b   1.000
_cell.length_c   1.000
_cell.angle_alpha   90.00
_cell.angle_beta   90.00
_cell.angle_gamma   90.00
#
_symmetry.space_group_name_H-M   'P 1'
#
loop_
_entity.id
_entity.type
_entity.pdbx_description
1 polymer ?
#
loop_
_entity_poly.entity_id
_entity_poly.type
_entity_poly.pdbx_seq_one_letter_code
_entity_poly.pdbx_strand_id
1 'polypeptide(L)'
;MPKDLYGSALFHCGPIMVQREDGSWGVIAAGPTTSARMNKLEPEFIRKFKVRAIIGKGGMSKETAQAMKEVGCVYLAATGGAAISLAEGLSRCTGGEWLDLGMPEAMWRFETDKFGPLIVAIDAEGNSLYEKVSSNLVRPQN
;
A
#
# COMPACT_ATOMS: atom_id res chain seq x y z
N MET A 1 -10.31 -15.81 5.35
CA MET A 1 -9.75 -14.45 5.20
C MET A 1 -9.02 -14.09 6.49
N PRO A 2 -7.88 -13.38 6.41
CA PRO A 2 -7.14 -12.90 7.57
C PRO A 2 -8.05 -12.12 8.53
N LYS A 3 -7.77 -12.19 9.82
CA LYS A 3 -8.59 -11.55 10.84
C LYS A 3 -8.49 -10.03 10.70
N ASP A 4 -9.66 -9.41 10.68
CA ASP A 4 -10.00 -7.98 10.65
C ASP A 4 -8.95 -7.02 10.04
N LEU A 5 -9.24 -6.55 8.82
CA LEU A 5 -8.48 -5.49 8.14
C LEU A 5 -9.10 -4.10 8.37
N TYR A 6 -10.20 -4.00 9.11
CA TYR A 6 -10.85 -2.75 9.42
C TYR A 6 -9.87 -1.78 10.09
N GLY A 7 -9.82 -0.54 9.60
CA GLY A 7 -8.95 0.47 10.22
C GLY A 7 -7.47 0.37 9.83
N SER A 8 -7.04 -0.69 9.13
CA SER A 8 -5.63 -0.94 8.83
C SER A 8 -5.11 -0.16 7.62
N ALA A 9 -3.79 -0.20 7.42
CA ALA A 9 -3.12 0.26 6.21
C ALA A 9 -2.65 -0.94 5.39
N LEU A 10 -3.02 -1.00 4.11
CA LEU A 10 -2.52 -2.02 3.18
C LEU A 10 -1.28 -1.48 2.46
N PHE A 11 -0.16 -2.21 2.51
CA PHE A 11 1.05 -1.83 1.80
C PHE A 11 1.28 -2.74 0.58
N HIS A 12 1.20 -2.16 -0.61
CA HIS A 12 1.58 -2.81 -1.85
C HIS A 12 3.09 -3.02 -1.89
N CYS A 13 3.53 -4.15 -1.38
CA CYS A 13 4.93 -4.51 -1.22
C CYS A 13 5.12 -6.01 -1.49
N GLY A 14 6.21 -6.36 -2.15
CA GLY A 14 6.75 -7.72 -2.10
C GLY A 14 8.00 -7.71 -1.24
N PRO A 15 7.89 -7.96 0.08
CA PRO A 15 9.02 -7.81 0.98
C PRO A 15 10.00 -8.98 0.85
N ILE A 16 11.26 -8.71 1.17
CA ILE A 16 12.25 -9.75 1.44
C ILE A 16 12.22 -10.04 2.93
N MET A 17 11.85 -11.26 3.28
CA MET A 17 11.70 -11.74 4.64
C MET A 17 12.76 -12.79 4.96
N VAL A 18 13.17 -12.85 6.22
CA VAL A 18 14.06 -13.89 6.73
C VAL A 18 13.44 -14.52 7.96
N GLN A 19 13.51 -15.84 8.06
CA GLN A 19 13.17 -16.54 9.29
C GLN A 19 14.41 -16.57 10.19
N ARG A 20 14.26 -16.11 11.43
CA ARG A 20 15.31 -16.12 12.45
C ARG A 20 15.38 -17.49 13.12
N GLU A 21 16.46 -17.75 13.85
CA GLU A 21 16.69 -19.02 14.57
C GLU A 21 15.59 -19.35 15.60
N ASP A 22 14.98 -18.32 16.19
CA ASP A 22 13.86 -18.45 17.13
C ASP A 22 12.50 -18.72 16.44
N GLY A 23 12.49 -18.86 15.12
CA GLY A 23 11.30 -19.10 14.29
C GLY A 23 10.51 -17.83 13.93
N SER A 24 10.89 -16.66 14.46
CA SER A 24 10.25 -15.38 14.12
C SER A 24 10.67 -14.88 12.74
N TRP A 25 9.86 -13.99 12.15
CA TRP A 25 10.15 -13.38 10.86
C TRP A 25 10.73 -11.97 11.02
N GLY A 26 11.80 -11.68 10.29
CA GLY A 26 12.36 -10.34 10.11
C GLY A 26 12.21 -9.87 8.67
N VAL A 27 12.10 -8.56 8.48
CA VAL A 27 12.10 -7.93 7.15
C VAL A 27 13.48 -7.37 6.84
N ILE A 28 13.96 -7.62 5.62
CA ILE A 28 15.25 -7.13 5.11
C ILE A 28 15.04 -5.91 4.20
N ALA A 29 14.03 -5.97 3.34
CA ALA A 29 13.70 -4.89 2.43
C ALA A 29 12.20 -4.88 2.13
N ALA A 30 11.59 -3.69 2.09
CA ALA A 30 10.17 -3.52 1.87
C ALA A 30 9.89 -2.31 0.96
N GLY A 31 10.17 -2.47 -0.34
CA GLY A 31 9.95 -1.42 -1.33
C GLY A 31 8.51 -1.40 -1.85
N PRO A 32 7.94 -0.22 -2.17
CA PRO A 32 6.61 -0.14 -2.76
C PRO A 32 6.58 -0.70 -4.18
N THR A 33 5.47 -1.35 -4.52
CA THR A 33 5.20 -1.83 -5.87
C THR A 33 4.16 -0.97 -6.60
N THR A 34 4.10 -1.11 -7.93
CA THR A 34 3.18 -0.34 -8.77
C THR A 34 1.74 -0.66 -8.42
N SER A 35 1.03 0.32 -7.84
CA SER A 35 -0.31 0.15 -7.29
C SER A 35 -1.39 -0.02 -8.36
N ALA A 36 -1.18 0.52 -9.56
CA ALA A 36 -2.13 0.39 -10.66
C ALA A 36 -2.46 -1.06 -11.06
N ARG A 37 -1.61 -2.03 -10.70
CA ARG A 37 -1.86 -3.46 -10.93
C ARG A 37 -3.05 -4.00 -10.13
N MET A 38 -3.41 -3.33 -9.03
CA MET A 38 -4.50 -3.74 -8.13
C MET A 38 -5.82 -3.03 -8.46
N ASN A 39 -5.85 -2.07 -9.40
CA ASN A 39 -7.03 -1.26 -9.74
C ASN A 39 -8.30 -2.06 -10.03
N LYS A 40 -8.19 -3.30 -10.51
CA LYS A 40 -9.34 -4.16 -10.80
C LYS A 40 -10.03 -4.72 -9.55
N LEU A 41 -9.30 -4.85 -8.44
CA LEU A 41 -9.76 -5.48 -7.21
C LEU A 41 -9.85 -4.50 -6.04
N GLU A 42 -9.00 -3.47 -6.04
CA GLU A 42 -8.90 -2.50 -4.94
C GLU A 42 -10.22 -1.80 -4.58
N PRO A 43 -11.06 -1.36 -5.54
CA PRO A 43 -12.30 -0.67 -5.20
C PRO A 43 -13.25 -1.53 -4.36
N GLU A 44 -13.39 -2.82 -4.69
CA GLU A 44 -14.20 -3.75 -3.89
C GLU A 44 -13.53 -4.05 -2.55
N PHE A 45 -12.21 -4.26 -2.57
CA PHE A 45 -11.42 -4.53 -1.37
C PHE A 45 -11.58 -3.42 -0.32
N ILE A 46 -11.41 -2.15 -0.73
CA ILE A 46 -11.54 -0.98 0.14
C ILE A 46 -12.95 -0.91 0.76
N ARG A 47 -14.00 -1.08 -0.04
CA ARG A 47 -15.40 -1.04 0.44
C ARG A 47 -15.69 -2.16 1.44
N LYS A 48 -15.20 -3.35 1.15
CA LYS A 48 -15.46 -4.56 1.93
C LYS A 48 -14.71 -4.58 3.25
N PHE A 49 -13.41 -4.25 3.21
CA PHE A 49 -12.52 -4.36 4.36
C PHE A 49 -12.35 -3.05 5.12
N LYS A 50 -12.76 -1.92 4.55
CA LYS A 50 -12.72 -0.58 5.18
C LYS A 50 -11.34 -0.25 5.74
N VAL A 51 -10.30 -0.58 4.97
CA VAL A 51 -8.93 -0.09 5.21
C VAL A 51 -8.91 1.43 5.11
N ARG A 52 -8.02 2.07 5.87
CA ARG A 52 -7.94 3.54 5.97
C ARG A 52 -6.80 4.14 5.18
N ALA A 53 -5.83 3.32 4.78
CA ALA A 53 -4.77 3.73 3.88
C ALA A 53 -4.38 2.61 2.94
N ILE A 54 -4.06 2.97 1.69
CA ILE A 54 -3.32 2.14 0.75
C ILE A 54 -1.96 2.80 0.56
N ILE A 55 -0.88 2.03 0.65
CA ILE A 55 0.49 2.50 0.49
C ILE A 55 1.10 1.84 -0.74
N GLY A 56 1.79 2.59 -1.59
CA GLY A 56 2.49 2.01 -2.75
C GLY A 56 3.15 3.06 -3.62
N LYS A 57 3.35 2.75 -4.92
CA LYS A 57 3.85 3.72 -5.90
C LYS A 57 3.02 3.78 -7.18
N GLY A 58 3.10 4.91 -7.88
CA GLY A 58 2.54 5.10 -9.22
C GLY A 58 1.07 5.51 -9.27
N GLY A 59 0.40 5.68 -8.12
CA GLY A 59 -1.00 6.09 -8.05
C GLY A 59 -1.99 4.97 -8.39
N MET A 60 -3.26 5.32 -8.36
CA MET A 60 -4.39 4.40 -8.57
C MET A 60 -5.48 5.05 -9.44
N SER A 61 -6.42 4.24 -9.90
CA SER A 61 -7.52 4.68 -10.78
C SER A 61 -8.49 5.64 -10.10
N LYS A 62 -9.27 6.39 -10.91
CA LYS A 62 -10.38 7.22 -10.40
C LYS A 62 -11.42 6.40 -9.64
N GLU A 63 -11.68 5.19 -10.10
CA GLU A 63 -12.61 4.26 -9.42
C GLU A 63 -12.10 3.89 -8.02
N THR A 64 -10.79 3.69 -7.87
CA THR A 64 -10.19 3.44 -6.56
C THR A 64 -10.27 4.68 -5.68
N ALA A 65 -9.99 5.87 -6.22
CA ALA A 65 -10.14 7.14 -5.49
C ALA A 65 -11.59 7.37 -5.03
N GLN A 66 -12.58 6.97 -5.83
CA GLN A 66 -13.99 7.04 -5.47
C GLN A 66 -14.33 6.07 -4.33
N ALA A 67 -13.84 4.83 -4.38
CA ALA A 67 -13.99 3.87 -3.28
C ALA A 67 -13.30 4.38 -1.99
N MET A 68 -12.15 5.03 -2.12
CA MET A 68 -11.45 5.66 -1.01
C MET A 68 -12.31 6.75 -0.36
N LYS A 69 -12.94 7.62 -1.16
CA LYS A 69 -13.86 8.65 -0.68
C LYS A 69 -15.04 8.08 0.11
N GLU A 70 -15.66 7.02 -0.41
CA GLU A 70 -16.84 6.39 0.22
C GLU A 70 -16.56 5.88 1.64
N VAL A 71 -15.33 5.45 1.93
CA VAL A 71 -14.97 4.85 3.24
C VAL A 71 -14.02 5.71 4.08
N GLY A 72 -13.54 6.83 3.55
CA GLY A 72 -12.53 7.70 4.17
C GLY A 72 -11.10 7.13 4.15
N CYS A 73 -10.74 6.39 3.09
CA CYS A 73 -9.38 5.88 2.88
C CYS A 73 -8.51 6.93 2.14
N VAL A 74 -7.19 6.85 2.32
CA VAL A 74 -6.22 7.66 1.57
C VAL A 74 -5.25 6.78 0.78
N TYR A 75 -4.64 7.31 -0.28
CA TYR A 75 -3.48 6.71 -0.92
C TYR A 75 -2.21 7.44 -0.51
N LEU A 76 -1.26 6.68 0.04
CA LEU A 76 0.04 7.14 0.48
C LEU A 76 1.11 6.68 -0.52
N ALA A 77 1.66 7.64 -1.26
CA ALA A 77 2.79 7.40 -2.13
C ALA A 77 4.06 7.23 -1.28
N ALA A 78 4.64 6.03 -1.35
CA ALA A 78 5.95 5.73 -0.80
C ALA A 78 7.04 5.93 -1.87
N THR A 79 8.19 6.43 -1.45
CA THR A 79 9.32 6.69 -2.34
C THR A 79 9.92 5.38 -2.86
N GLY A 80 9.97 5.22 -4.18
CA GLY A 80 10.66 4.09 -4.80
C GLY A 80 12.17 4.15 -4.57
N GLY A 81 12.82 2.98 -4.47
CA GLY A 81 14.28 2.90 -4.26
C GLY A 81 14.73 3.00 -2.80
N ALA A 82 13.81 3.24 -1.86
CA ALA A 82 14.10 3.33 -0.42
C ALA A 82 13.72 2.06 0.36
N ALA A 83 13.85 0.87 -0.25
CA ALA A 83 13.30 -0.37 0.28
C ALA A 83 13.90 -0.78 1.65
N ILE A 84 15.19 -0.53 1.88
CA ILE A 84 15.86 -0.81 3.16
C ILE A 84 15.36 0.17 4.22
N SER A 85 15.37 1.48 3.93
CA SER A 85 14.91 2.51 4.87
C SER A 85 13.44 2.35 5.24
N LEU A 86 12.58 1.92 4.31
CA LEU A 86 11.19 1.62 4.62
C LEU A 86 11.04 0.37 5.52
N ALA A 87 11.91 -0.62 5.35
CA ALA A 87 11.92 -1.82 6.20
C ALA A 87 12.29 -1.48 7.66
N GLU A 88 13.08 -0.45 7.92
CA GLU A 88 13.41 0.02 9.28
C GLU A 88 12.16 0.48 10.05
N GLY A 89 11.13 0.97 9.35
CA GLY A 89 9.86 1.37 9.96
C GLY A 89 8.88 0.22 10.23
N LEU A 90 9.20 -1.00 9.80
CA LEU A 90 8.41 -2.22 10.02
C LEU A 90 8.97 -2.99 11.23
N SER A 91 8.70 -2.46 12.43
CA SER A 91 9.37 -2.83 13.67
C SER A 91 9.23 -4.31 14.05
N ARG A 92 8.04 -4.90 13.87
CA ARG A 92 7.78 -6.29 14.25
C ARG A 92 6.81 -6.99 13.32
N CYS A 93 7.25 -8.10 12.70
CA CYS A 93 6.33 -8.99 12.00
C CYS A 93 5.47 -9.75 13.02
N THR A 94 4.15 -9.64 12.90
CA THR A 94 3.17 -10.27 13.81
C THR A 94 2.46 -11.47 13.20
N GLY A 95 2.70 -11.75 11.92
CA GLY A 95 2.23 -12.95 11.25
C GLY A 95 2.39 -12.90 9.74
N GLY A 96 2.28 -14.07 9.13
CA GLY A 96 2.21 -14.25 7.68
C GLY A 96 1.09 -15.24 7.33
N GLU A 97 0.29 -14.91 6.31
CA GLU A 97 -0.67 -15.82 5.69
C GLU A 97 -0.34 -16.09 4.24
N TRP A 98 -0.89 -17.20 3.73
CA TRP A 98 -0.75 -17.61 2.33
C TRP A 98 0.72 -17.76 1.90
N LEU A 99 1.53 -18.33 2.79
CA LEU A 99 2.96 -18.56 2.56
C LEU A 99 3.21 -19.48 1.35
N ASP A 100 2.22 -20.26 0.95
CA ASP A 100 2.21 -21.09 -0.26
C ASP A 100 2.24 -20.27 -1.57
N LEU A 101 1.83 -18.99 -1.54
CA LEU A 101 2.01 -18.06 -2.67
C LEU A 101 3.47 -17.63 -2.87
N GLY A 102 4.34 -17.96 -1.92
CA GLY A 102 5.73 -17.54 -1.88
C GLY A 102 5.93 -16.26 -1.07
N MET A 103 7.14 -16.10 -0.55
CA MET A 103 7.55 -14.99 0.33
C MET A 103 7.10 -13.58 -0.13
N PRO A 104 7.30 -13.17 -1.41
CA PRO A 104 6.94 -11.82 -1.83
C PRO A 104 5.43 -11.61 -2.04
N GLU A 105 4.63 -12.66 -2.22
CA GLU A 105 3.19 -12.55 -2.49
C GLU A 105 2.33 -12.94 -1.28
N ALA A 106 2.94 -13.53 -0.24
CA ALA A 106 2.30 -13.80 1.03
C ALA A 106 1.85 -12.50 1.72
N MET A 107 0.77 -12.58 2.49
CA MET A 107 0.29 -11.44 3.26
C MET A 107 1.00 -11.38 4.61
N TRP A 108 1.77 -10.31 4.82
CA TRP A 108 2.51 -10.09 6.06
C TRP A 108 1.85 -9.01 6.90
N ARG A 109 1.83 -9.21 8.22
CA ARG A 109 1.39 -8.19 9.18
C ARG A 109 2.57 -7.64 9.96
N PHE A 110 2.57 -6.33 10.15
CA PHE A 110 3.58 -5.63 10.90
C PHE A 110 2.97 -4.68 11.92
N GLU A 111 3.58 -4.61 13.09
CA GLU A 111 3.61 -3.37 13.85
C GLU A 111 4.64 -2.44 13.21
N THR A 112 4.34 -1.14 13.24
CA THR A 112 5.18 -0.13 12.60
C THR A 112 5.58 0.94 13.59
N ASP A 113 6.76 1.50 13.40
CA ASP A 113 7.24 2.69 14.13
C ASP A 113 7.85 3.65 13.11
N LYS A 114 7.33 4.87 13.03
CA LYS A 114 7.79 5.93 12.10
C LYS A 114 7.93 5.48 10.64
N PHE A 115 7.04 4.59 10.17
CA PHE A 115 7.09 4.11 8.79
C PHE A 115 6.85 5.24 7.76
N GLY A 116 7.84 5.47 6.91
CA GLY A 116 7.81 6.54 5.91
C GLY A 116 9.22 6.94 5.43
N PRO A 117 9.35 8.09 4.75
CA PRO A 117 8.34 9.12 4.52
C PRO A 117 7.27 8.69 3.50
N LEU A 118 6.06 9.21 3.67
CA LEU A 118 4.90 8.97 2.81
C LEU A 118 4.25 10.30 2.41
N ILE A 119 3.71 10.39 1.20
CA ILE A 119 2.96 11.55 0.71
C ILE A 119 1.51 11.16 0.48
N VAL A 120 0.56 11.92 1.03
CA VAL A 120 -0.86 11.78 0.67
C VAL A 120 -1.03 12.22 -0.79
N ALA A 121 -1.15 11.25 -1.69
CA ALA A 121 -1.23 11.50 -3.12
C ALA A 121 -2.64 11.29 -3.69
N ILE A 122 -3.50 10.59 -2.94
CA ILE A 122 -4.96 10.65 -3.10
C ILE A 122 -5.54 10.84 -1.70
N ASP A 123 -6.33 11.89 -1.49
CA ASP A 123 -6.97 12.16 -0.20
C ASP A 123 -8.32 11.45 -0.05
N ALA A 124 -8.90 11.54 1.15
CA ALA A 124 -10.19 10.94 1.49
C ALA A 124 -11.39 11.64 0.83
N GLU A 125 -11.18 12.72 0.09
CA GLU A 125 -12.21 13.41 -0.69
C GLU A 125 -12.19 13.01 -2.17
N GLY A 126 -11.24 12.13 -2.55
CA GLY A 126 -11.04 11.64 -3.91
C GLY A 126 -10.11 12.51 -4.75
N ASN A 127 -9.48 13.55 -4.18
CA ASN A 127 -8.57 14.40 -4.94
C ASN A 127 -7.25 13.66 -5.17
N SER A 128 -6.83 13.56 -6.44
CA SER A 128 -5.62 12.84 -6.85
C SER A 128 -4.56 13.77 -7.43
N LEU A 129 -3.35 13.74 -6.87
CA LEU A 129 -2.19 14.44 -7.43
C LEU A 129 -1.86 13.91 -8.84
N TYR A 130 -2.03 12.60 -9.06
CA TYR A 130 -1.77 11.97 -10.36
C TYR A 130 -2.75 12.43 -11.43
N GLU A 131 -4.03 12.52 -11.09
CA GLU A 131 -5.05 13.02 -12.00
C GLU A 131 -4.81 14.49 -12.35
N LYS A 132 -4.49 15.33 -11.34
CA LYS A 132 -4.18 16.75 -11.54
C LYS A 132 -3.01 16.96 -12.49
N VAL A 133 -1.95 16.17 -12.37
CA VAL A 133 -0.82 16.24 -13.33
C VAL A 133 -1.28 15.77 -14.71
N SER A 134 -1.97 14.64 -14.80
CA SER A 134 -2.44 14.10 -16.10
C SER A 134 -3.37 15.06 -16.84
N SER A 135 -4.27 15.76 -16.15
CA SER A 135 -5.18 16.73 -16.77
C SER A 135 -4.43 17.95 -17.32
N ASN A 136 -3.34 18.35 -16.67
CA ASN A 136 -2.53 19.51 -17.09
C ASN A 136 -1.62 19.21 -18.28
N LEU A 137 -1.41 17.93 -18.63
CA LEU A 137 -0.60 17.52 -19.78
C LEU A 137 -1.36 17.59 -21.12
N VAL A 138 -2.68 17.72 -21.08
CA VAL A 138 -3.49 17.93 -22.29
C VAL A 138 -3.25 19.36 -22.77
N ARG A 139 -2.43 19.53 -23.81
CA ARG A 139 -2.23 20.83 -24.47
C ARG A 139 -3.59 21.34 -24.99
N PRO A 140 -3.90 22.64 -24.90
CA PRO A 140 -5.06 23.19 -25.59
C PRO A 140 -4.94 22.86 -27.07
N GLN A 141 -5.98 22.22 -27.63
CA GLN A 141 -6.11 22.10 -29.07
C GLN A 141 -6.43 23.50 -29.60
N ASN A 142 -5.40 24.18 -30.11
CA ASN A 142 -5.57 25.28 -31.06
C ASN A 142 -5.64 24.70 -32.46
#